data_AF-A0AA43ENC7-F1
#
_entry.id   AF-A0AA43ENC7-F1
#
_cell.length_a   1.000
_cell.length_b   1.000
_cell.length_c   1.000
_cell.angle_alpha   90.00
_cell.angle_beta   90.00
_cell.angle_gamma   90.00
#
_symmetry.space_group_name_H-M   'P 1'
#
loop_
_entity.id
_entity.type
_entity.pdbx_description
1 polymer ?
#
loop_
_entity_poly.entity_id
_entity_poly.type
_entity_poly.pdbx_seq_one_letter_code
_entity_poly.pdbx_strand_id
1 'polypeptide(L)'
;MPLSVEEIGSSEDGHRLVSLCHYGEQNGDLMRDPDMVFQFHNVPDGAAAEPVSFRNDYLGIVQDVYRYDEAGRRTHVFPTLKQDLKEFALNWFANLKDQGFFAPTAVREILSP
;
A
#
# COMPACT_ATOMS: atom_id res chain seq x y z
N MET A 1 -3.38 10.23 -12.98
CA MET A 1 -2.14 10.34 -12.19
C MET A 1 -1.42 9.01 -12.29
N PRO A 2 -0.09 8.96 -12.42
CA PRO A 2 0.64 7.69 -12.44
C PRO A 2 0.47 6.95 -11.11
N LEU A 3 0.55 5.63 -11.14
CA LEU A 3 0.59 4.77 -9.97
C LEU A 3 2.06 4.41 -9.68
N SER A 4 2.60 4.85 -8.55
CA SER A 4 3.87 4.34 -8.05
C SER A 4 3.64 2.98 -7.40
N VAL A 5 4.51 2.03 -7.70
CA VAL A 5 4.52 0.69 -7.09
C VAL A 5 5.95 0.37 -6.69
N GLU A 6 6.16 0.21 -5.39
CA GLU A 6 7.51 0.11 -4.82
C GLU A 6 7.57 -1.06 -3.83
N GLU A 7 8.59 -1.92 -3.97
CA GLU A 7 8.93 -2.86 -2.90
C GLU A 7 9.77 -2.10 -1.87
N ILE A 8 9.19 -1.88 -0.69
CA ILE A 8 9.75 -1.01 0.35
C ILE A 8 10.53 -1.78 1.43
N GLY A 9 10.70 -3.10 1.23
CA GLY A 9 11.44 -3.98 2.12
C GLY A 9 10.62 -5.21 2.52
N SER A 10 10.95 -5.76 3.69
CA SER A 10 10.30 -6.96 4.23
C SER A 10 9.88 -6.76 5.70
N SER A 11 8.84 -7.46 6.14
CA SER A 11 8.46 -7.56 7.55
C SER A 11 9.51 -8.33 8.35
N GLU A 12 9.40 -8.32 9.68
CA GLU A 12 10.26 -9.13 10.57
C GLU A 12 10.24 -10.61 10.19
N ASP A 13 9.06 -11.15 9.88
CA ASP A 13 8.87 -12.54 9.42
C ASP A 13 9.38 -12.80 7.99
N GLY A 14 10.01 -11.81 7.34
CA GLY A 14 10.57 -11.94 5.99
C GLY A 14 9.56 -11.81 4.84
N HIS A 15 8.34 -11.35 5.10
CA HIS A 15 7.33 -11.14 4.06
C HIS A 15 7.55 -9.83 3.31
N ARG A 16 7.45 -9.86 1.98
CA ARG A 16 7.62 -8.67 1.13
C ARG A 16 6.55 -7.62 1.44
N LEU A 17 6.97 -6.37 1.49
CA LEU A 17 6.12 -5.18 1.66
C LEU A 17 6.13 -4.37 0.36
N VAL A 18 4.94 -4.09 -0.17
CA VAL A 18 4.78 -3.31 -1.41
C VAL A 18 3.88 -2.11 -1.14
N SER A 19 4.38 -0.91 -1.41
CA SER A 19 3.61 0.33 -1.44
C SER A 19 2.98 0.52 -2.83
N LEU A 20 1.71 0.91 -2.83
CA LEU A 20 1.01 1.43 -4.00
C LEU A 20 0.57 2.84 -3.68
N CYS A 21 0.95 3.80 -4.52
CA CYS A 21 0.76 5.21 -4.22
C CYS A 21 0.42 6.05 -5.45
N HIS A 22 -0.55 6.95 -5.31
CA HIS A 22 -0.69 8.13 -6.18
C HIS A 22 -0.11 9.37 -5.50
N TYR A 23 0.50 10.23 -6.30
CA TYR A 23 1.00 11.51 -5.83
C TYR A 23 0.23 12.66 -6.48
N GLY A 24 -0.22 13.59 -5.65
CA GLY A 24 -0.53 14.96 -6.03
C GLY A 24 0.60 15.92 -5.64
N GLU A 25 0.43 17.21 -5.94
CA GLU A 25 1.33 18.26 -5.50
C GLU A 25 0.59 19.26 -4.60
N GLN A 26 1.23 19.75 -3.54
CA GLN A 26 0.75 20.87 -2.73
C GLN A 26 1.93 21.78 -2.38
N ASN A 27 1.87 23.05 -2.77
CA ASN A 27 2.94 24.03 -2.54
C ASN A 27 4.33 23.60 -3.04
N GLY A 28 4.39 22.78 -4.10
CA GLY A 28 5.63 22.22 -4.62
C GLY A 28 6.09 20.92 -3.96
N ASP A 29 5.40 20.44 -2.92
CA ASP A 29 5.68 19.16 -2.27
C ASP A 29 4.81 18.04 -2.85
N LEU A 30 5.39 16.85 -3.05
CA LEU A 30 4.63 15.65 -3.42
C LEU A 30 3.85 15.11 -2.23
N MET A 31 2.56 14.87 -2.45
CA MET A 31 1.61 14.46 -1.43
C MET A 31 0.98 13.12 -1.79
N ARG A 32 1.03 12.14 -0.89
CA ARG A 32 0.45 10.80 -1.11
C ARG A 32 -1.08 10.85 -1.01
N ASP A 33 -1.78 10.33 -2.02
CA ASP A 33 -3.26 10.28 -2.06
C ASP A 33 -3.84 9.19 -2.98
N PRO A 34 -4.11 7.97 -2.46
CA PRO A 34 -3.60 7.42 -1.22
C PRO A 34 -2.23 6.74 -1.41
N ASP A 35 -1.53 6.48 -0.31
CA ASP A 35 -0.47 5.46 -0.21
C ASP A 35 -0.97 4.29 0.65
N MET A 36 -0.87 3.08 0.12
CA MET A 36 -1.21 1.84 0.82
C MET A 36 -0.07 0.85 0.76
N VAL A 37 0.30 0.29 1.91
CA VAL A 37 1.29 -0.79 1.98
C VAL A 37 0.58 -2.12 2.16
N PHE A 38 0.99 -3.10 1.36
CA PHE A 38 0.52 -4.48 1.44
C PHE A 38 1.65 -5.42 1.81
N GLN A 39 1.38 -6.35 2.73
CA GLN A 39 2.26 -7.46 3.03
C GLN A 39 1.83 -8.71 2.28
N PHE A 40 2.78 -9.33 1.58
CA PHE A 40 2.55 -10.53 0.79
C PHE A 40 2.88 -11.80 1.57
N HIS A 41 1.96 -12.76 1.50
CA HIS A 41 2.04 -14.06 2.12
C HIS A 41 1.98 -15.15 1.05
N ASN A 42 2.87 -16.14 1.16
CA ASN A 42 2.77 -17.34 0.35
C ASN A 42 1.71 -18.25 0.97
N VAL A 43 0.68 -18.58 0.20
CA VAL A 43 -0.38 -19.51 0.59
C VAL A 43 -0.35 -20.73 -0.34
N PRO A 44 -0.92 -21.89 0.05
CA PRO A 44 -0.82 -23.10 -0.77
C PRO A 44 -1.26 -22.92 -2.23
N ASP A 45 -2.26 -22.07 -2.48
CA ASP A 45 -2.83 -21.83 -3.81
C ASP A 45 -2.32 -20.55 -4.50
N GLY A 46 -1.23 -19.95 -4.01
CA GLY A 46 -0.61 -18.78 -4.63
C GLY A 46 -0.10 -17.74 -3.62
N ALA A 47 -0.42 -16.47 -3.87
CA ALA A 47 -0.05 -15.38 -2.99
C ALA A 47 -1.30 -14.66 -2.48
N ALA A 48 -1.29 -14.33 -1.19
CA ALA A 48 -2.26 -13.44 -0.58
C ALA A 48 -1.57 -12.13 -0.19
N ALA A 49 -2.29 -11.02 -0.26
CA ALA A 49 -1.81 -9.73 0.21
C ALA A 49 -2.80 -9.15 1.21
N GLU A 50 -2.29 -8.58 2.30
CA GLU A 50 -3.09 -7.87 3.29
C GLU A 50 -2.63 -6.42 3.42
N PRO A 51 -3.55 -5.45 3.58
CA PRO A 51 -3.15 -4.08 3.86
C PRO A 51 -2.56 -4.00 5.27
N VAL A 52 -1.46 -3.27 5.40
CA VAL A 52 -0.76 -3.09 6.69
C VAL A 52 -0.67 -1.62 7.10
N SER A 53 -0.73 -0.69 6.15
CA SER A 53 -0.84 0.74 6.44
C SER A 53 -1.60 1.50 5.35
N PHE A 54 -2.10 2.68 5.72
CA PHE A 54 -2.72 3.66 4.83
C PHE A 54 -2.26 5.06 5.21
N ARG A 55 -1.97 5.88 4.19
CA ARG A 55 -1.60 7.28 4.36
C ARG A 55 -2.25 8.17 3.32
N ASN A 56 -2.72 9.34 3.76
CA ASN A 56 -3.19 10.42 2.92
C ASN A 56 -2.66 11.75 3.46
N ASP A 57 -1.77 12.40 2.71
CA ASP A 57 -1.08 13.60 3.17
C ASP A 57 -1.99 14.84 3.14
N TYR A 58 -2.94 14.94 2.20
CA TYR A 58 -3.89 16.05 2.14
C TYR A 58 -4.88 16.05 3.33
N LEU A 59 -5.24 14.86 3.82
CA LEU A 59 -6.15 14.68 4.95
C LEU A 59 -5.41 14.58 6.30
N GLY A 60 -4.07 14.53 6.31
CA GLY A 60 -3.29 14.31 7.53
C GLY A 60 -3.53 12.96 8.18
N ILE A 61 -3.87 11.92 7.39
CA ILE A 61 -4.21 10.59 7.88
C ILE A 61 -2.98 9.67 7.76
N VAL A 62 -2.64 9.02 8.87
CA VAL A 62 -1.67 7.91 8.93
C VAL A 62 -2.27 6.82 9.80
N GLN A 63 -2.35 5.60 9.28
CA GLN A 63 -2.98 4.46 9.93
C GLN A 63 -2.12 3.21 9.74
N ASP A 64 -1.78 2.57 10.86
CA ASP A 64 -1.03 1.30 10.87
C ASP A 64 -1.90 0.20 11.51
N VAL A 65 -2.04 -0.92 10.80
CA VAL A 65 -2.85 -2.07 11.24
C VAL A 65 -2.23 -2.77 12.44
N TYR A 66 -0.90 -2.74 12.54
CA TYR A 66 -0.14 -3.42 13.58
C TYR A 66 0.63 -2.41 14.45
N ARG A 67 0.72 -2.70 15.75
CA ARG A 67 1.72 -2.04 16.61
C ARG A 67 2.95 -2.91 16.74
N TYR A 68 4.09 -2.25 16.87
CA TYR A 68 5.38 -2.90 17.02
C TYR A 68 6.04 -2.44 18.33
N ASP A 69 6.80 -3.33 18.97
CA ASP A 69 7.67 -2.95 20.09
C ASP A 69 9.00 -2.35 19.58
N GLU A 70 9.88 -1.96 20.50
CA GLU A 70 11.21 -1.41 20.18
C GLU A 70 12.11 -2.38 19.42
N ALA A 71 11.85 -3.69 19.54
CA ALA A 71 12.56 -4.72 18.80
C ALA A 71 11.95 -5.00 17.41
N GLY A 72 10.88 -4.28 17.04
CA GLY A 72 10.20 -4.44 15.76
C GLY A 72 9.20 -5.59 15.72
N ARG A 73 8.82 -6.15 16.88
CA ARG A 73 7.87 -7.28 16.96
C ARG A 73 6.44 -6.82 17.02
N ARG A 74 5.57 -7.51 16.29
CA ARG A 74 4.13 -7.28 16.33
C ARG A 74 3.57 -7.56 17.72
N THR A 75 3.01 -6.54 18.36
CA THR A 75 2.42 -6.64 19.71
C THR A 75 0.90 -6.59 19.68
N HIS A 76 0.32 -5.96 18.66
CA HIS A 76 -1.12 -5.76 18.58
C HIS A 76 -1.59 -5.65 17.13
N VAL A 77 -2.85 -6.04 16.88
CA VAL A 77 -3.54 -5.85 15.60
C VAL A 77 -4.84 -5.10 15.84
N PHE A 78 -5.15 -4.14 14.97
CA PHE A 78 -6.44 -3.45 14.93
C PHE A 78 -7.37 -4.12 13.90
N PRO A 79 -8.22 -5.09 14.29
CA PRO A 79 -8.98 -5.90 13.33
C PRO A 79 -10.01 -5.08 12.54
N THR A 80 -10.66 -4.09 13.16
CA THR A 80 -11.61 -3.20 12.48
C THR A 80 -10.90 -2.39 11.41
N LEU A 81 -9.80 -1.71 11.74
CA LEU A 81 -9.01 -0.95 10.78
C LEU A 81 -8.52 -1.84 9.63
N LYS A 82 -8.05 -3.06 9.92
CA LYS A 82 -7.61 -4.01 8.90
C LYS A 82 -8.73 -4.33 7.90
N GLN A 83 -9.95 -4.52 8.40
CA GLN A 83 -11.12 -4.77 7.57
C GLN A 83 -11.51 -3.53 6.75
N ASP A 84 -11.50 -2.34 7.38
CA ASP A 84 -11.80 -1.07 6.70
C ASP A 84 -10.82 -0.80 5.55
N LEU A 85 -9.51 -0.98 5.78
CA LEU A 85 -8.50 -0.82 4.74
C LEU A 85 -8.62 -1.87 3.64
N LYS A 86 -9.05 -3.09 3.96
CA LYS A 86 -9.32 -4.12 2.95
C LYS A 86 -10.49 -3.71 2.05
N GLU A 87 -11.58 -3.21 2.63
CA GLU A 87 -12.73 -2.73 1.87
C GLU A 87 -12.38 -1.53 1.00
N PHE A 88 -11.61 -0.58 1.54
CA PHE A 88 -11.07 0.53 0.77
C PHE A 88 -10.22 0.01 -0.41
N ALA A 89 -9.27 -0.90 -0.17
CA ALA A 89 -8.39 -1.44 -1.20
C ALA A 89 -9.18 -2.13 -2.34
N LEU A 90 -10.24 -2.88 -2.01
CA LEU A 90 -11.08 -3.53 -3.01
C LEU A 90 -11.78 -2.50 -3.92
N ASN A 91 -12.34 -1.45 -3.34
CA ASN A 91 -12.96 -0.37 -4.10
C ASN A 91 -11.92 0.41 -4.93
N TRP A 92 -10.76 0.70 -4.35
CA TRP A 92 -9.70 1.39 -5.05
C TRP A 92 -9.13 0.58 -6.21
N PHE A 93 -8.96 -0.74 -6.06
CA PHE A 93 -8.50 -1.62 -7.14
C PHE A 93 -9.50 -1.71 -8.30
N ALA A 94 -10.81 -1.65 -8.04
CA ALA A 94 -11.78 -1.49 -9.11
C ALA A 94 -11.54 -0.20 -9.90
N ASN A 95 -11.29 0.92 -9.20
CA ASN A 95 -10.95 2.18 -9.85
C ASN A 95 -9.62 2.11 -10.63
N LEU A 96 -8.58 1.49 -10.08
CA LEU A 96 -7.30 1.32 -10.78
C LEU A 96 -7.44 0.49 -12.05
N LYS A 97 -8.28 -0.55 -12.00
CA LYS A 97 -8.62 -1.36 -13.17
C LYS A 97 -9.32 -0.51 -14.24
N ASP A 98 -10.31 0.29 -13.86
CA ASP A 98 -11.04 1.17 -14.77
C ASP A 98 -10.15 2.28 -15.34
N GLN A 99 -9.13 2.71 -14.60
CA GLN A 99 -8.08 3.63 -15.05
C GLN A 99 -7.05 2.97 -15.99
N GLY A 100 -7.13 1.65 -16.20
CA GLY A 100 -6.29 0.92 -17.14
C GLY A 100 -4.97 0.39 -16.57
N PHE A 101 -4.75 0.46 -15.25
CA PHE A 101 -3.50 -0.04 -14.64
C PHE A 101 -3.35 -1.57 -14.66
N PHE A 102 -4.43 -2.30 -14.98
CA PHE A 102 -4.48 -3.76 -14.92
C PHE A 102 -4.35 -4.39 -16.32
N ALA A 103 -3.75 -3.65 -17.26
CA ALA A 103 -3.47 -4.15 -18.59
C ALA A 103 -2.49 -5.35 -18.54
N PRO A 104 -2.53 -6.27 -19.51
CA PRO A 104 -1.62 -7.43 -19.54
C PRO A 104 -0.14 -7.07 -19.60
N THR A 105 0.17 -5.85 -20.05
CA THR A 105 1.53 -5.29 -20.12
C THR A 105 1.58 -4.00 -19.33
N ALA A 106 2.47 -3.94 -18.35
CA ALA A 106 2.76 -2.70 -17.64
C ALA A 106 3.85 -1.91 -18.40
N VAL A 107 3.59 -0.63 -18.66
CA VAL A 107 4.60 0.30 -19.16
C VAL A 107 5.18 1.03 -17.96
N ARG A 108 6.45 0.78 -17.65
CA ARG A 108 7.15 1.50 -16.59
C ARG A 108 7.75 2.77 -17.17
N GLU A 109 7.35 3.91 -16.62
CA GLU A 109 8.03 5.18 -16.85
C GLU A 109 8.98 5.43 -15.68
N ILE A 110 10.28 5.53 -15.97
CA ILE A 110 11.28 5.91 -14.97
C ILE A 110 11.31 7.43 -14.96
N LEU A 111 10.75 8.03 -13.91
CA LEU A 111 10.79 9.47 -13.68
C LEU A 111 12.21 9.85 -13.21
N SER A 112 13.13 9.91 -14.17
CA SER A 112 14.56 10.27 -14.08
C SER A 112 15.53 9.16 -13.65
N PRO A 113 16.69 9.02 -14.32
CA PRO A 113 17.71 7.99 -14.08
C PRO A 113 18.59 8.23 -12.85
#